data_AF-A0AAF0IT26-F1
#
_entry.id   AF-A0AAF0IT26-F1
#
_cell.length_a   1.000
_cell.length_b   1.000
_cell.length_c   1.000
_cell.angle_alpha   90.00
_cell.angle_beta   90.00
_cell.angle_gamma   90.00
#
_symmetry.space_group_name_H-M   'P 1'
#
loop_
_entity.id
_entity.type
_entity.pdbx_description
1 polymer ?
#
loop_
_entity_poly.entity_id
_entity_poly.type
_entity_poly.pdbx_seq_one_letter_code
_entity_poly.pdbx_strand_id
1 'polypeptide(L)'
;MAGNEARSGEPVRLSRASKDVLFGSIAGMISKIFEHPFDLIKLAVSGAGAGAVAACVLTPVELIKCKMQVQTMAQRPAHSTARPQGALSLIAQTVRESGVRGLWLGFSGTLLREAGGSMAWFLTFELTTRELLRLHRMKNRADLSSVELAACGALAGISYNVSLFPADSRSQQRLVYNKLEQLAEQQSCKPRIINKIKVSGPVVELDGDEMTRIIWQKIREDLILPFLDIDLKYYDLSIENRDKTDDQVTVDAAEAIQKYKVGVKCATITPDEARVKEFNLKKMWLSPNGTIRNVLGGTVFREPIVLEKIPRPVPGWKKPICIGRHAFADQYRCTNFVVPGEGKLTITYTPKNGGDKIEHEVYEYNPNGGVAMAMYNTTDSITGFAHACFHVAIEKKMPMYLSTKNTILKAYDGKFKDIFQELYDTKYKPEFEKRGIWYEHRLIDDMVAQAVKGDGGFVWACKNYDGDVESDIVAQGFGSLGMMTSELITPEGDLIESEAAHGTVTRHYREHQKGNETSTNSVASIYAWTRGLIFRGRLDKNEELIQFARSLEEACVESIDKDSIMTKDLAYSIHGKNMKREHYVNTFEFLDHVKELALKKFQSKTHL
;
A
#
# COMPACT_ATOMS: atom_id res chain seq x y z
N MET A 1 55.56 44.96 75.51
CA MET A 1 56.41 43.90 76.11
C MET A 1 55.51 42.73 76.50
N ALA A 2 55.83 41.55 75.96
CA ALA A 2 55.58 40.17 76.42
C ALA A 2 54.26 39.73 77.11
N GLY A 3 53.59 38.75 76.48
CA GLY A 3 53.01 37.49 77.00
C GLY A 3 51.81 37.56 77.98
N ASN A 4 50.90 36.58 78.06
CA ASN A 4 50.87 35.22 77.54
C ASN A 4 49.39 34.73 77.47
N GLU A 5 49.12 33.76 76.60
CA GLU A 5 47.80 33.34 76.06
C GLU A 5 46.80 32.66 77.02
N ALA A 6 45.54 32.74 76.59
CA ALA A 6 44.31 32.23 77.18
C ALA A 6 44.02 30.74 76.91
N ARG A 7 43.19 30.12 77.76
CA ARG A 7 42.32 28.98 77.39
C ARG A 7 40.90 29.17 77.94
N SER A 8 39.93 29.12 77.02
CA SER A 8 38.49 29.19 77.24
C SER A 8 37.86 27.79 77.32
N GLY A 9 36.76 27.67 78.08
CA GLY A 9 36.05 26.44 78.40
C GLY A 9 35.02 25.97 77.34
N GLU A 10 34.82 24.65 77.31
CA GLU A 10 33.84 23.87 76.53
C GLU A 10 32.40 23.93 77.08
N PRO A 11 31.38 23.62 76.26
CA PRO A 11 30.12 23.05 76.73
C PRO A 11 29.91 21.58 76.28
N VAL A 12 29.71 20.73 77.28
CA VAL A 12 28.87 19.50 77.40
C VAL A 12 28.59 18.69 76.12
N ARG A 13 29.32 17.57 75.96
CA ARG A 13 28.95 16.44 75.07
C ARG A 13 28.18 15.37 75.86
N LEU A 14 26.99 14.99 75.36
CA LEU A 14 26.36 13.72 75.74
C LEU A 14 27.38 12.59 75.56
N SER A 15 27.68 11.87 76.64
CA SER A 15 28.76 10.90 76.67
C SER A 15 28.54 9.77 75.66
N ARG A 16 29.60 9.41 74.91
CA ARG A 16 29.66 8.20 74.08
C ARG A 16 29.14 6.97 74.83
N ALA A 17 29.35 6.91 76.14
CA ALA A 17 28.90 5.83 77.02
C ALA A 17 27.38 5.57 76.95
N SER A 18 26.53 6.59 76.79
CA SER A 18 25.07 6.37 76.71
C SER A 18 24.64 5.76 75.37
N LYS A 19 25.34 6.10 74.27
CA LYS A 19 25.11 5.49 72.95
C LYS A 19 25.67 4.07 72.88
N ASP A 20 26.84 3.85 73.49
CA ASP A 20 27.49 2.54 73.54
C ASP A 20 26.72 1.56 74.44
N VAL A 21 26.10 2.03 75.53
CA VAL A 21 25.23 1.22 76.39
C VAL A 21 23.90 0.88 75.70
N LEU A 22 23.30 1.81 74.95
CA LEU A 22 22.04 1.54 74.23
C LEU A 22 22.27 0.57 73.05
N PHE A 23 23.33 0.78 72.26
CA PHE A 23 23.72 -0.14 71.18
C PHE A 23 24.18 -1.49 71.73
N GLY A 24 24.97 -1.50 72.80
CA GLY A 24 25.46 -2.72 73.46
C GLY A 24 24.33 -3.53 74.12
N SER A 25 23.31 -2.86 74.66
CA SER A 25 22.17 -3.54 75.29
C SER A 25 21.18 -4.10 74.27
N ILE A 26 20.96 -3.41 73.14
CA ILE A 26 20.13 -3.92 72.04
C ILE A 26 20.87 -5.05 71.30
N ALA A 27 22.17 -4.87 71.01
CA ALA A 27 23.00 -5.91 70.42
C ALA A 27 23.14 -7.13 71.35
N GLY A 28 23.24 -6.92 72.67
CA GLY A 28 23.28 -7.97 73.69
C GLY A 28 21.95 -8.71 73.88
N MET A 29 20.81 -8.01 73.79
CA MET A 29 19.49 -8.64 73.80
C MET A 29 19.22 -9.45 72.52
N ILE A 30 19.66 -8.96 71.36
CA ILE A 30 19.59 -9.70 70.10
C ILE A 30 20.55 -10.89 70.12
N SER A 31 21.77 -10.73 70.63
CA SER A 31 22.77 -11.80 70.79
C SER A 31 22.26 -12.94 71.69
N LYS A 32 21.56 -12.63 72.79
CA LYS A 32 20.98 -13.65 73.68
C LYS A 32 19.80 -14.44 73.10
N ILE A 33 19.17 -13.96 72.02
CA ILE A 33 18.15 -14.73 71.29
C ILE A 33 18.79 -15.73 70.30
N PHE A 34 20.09 -15.56 70.00
CA PHE A 34 20.77 -16.23 68.89
C PHE A 34 22.01 -17.06 69.28
N GLU A 35 22.28 -17.29 70.57
CA GLU A 35 23.39 -18.15 71.00
C GLU A 35 22.92 -19.58 71.29
N HIS A 36 22.97 -20.44 70.27
CA HIS A 36 23.14 -21.91 70.30
C HIS A 36 23.27 -22.39 68.84
N PRO A 37 23.95 -23.52 68.53
CA PRO A 37 24.47 -23.81 67.18
C PRO A 37 23.36 -23.67 66.14
N PHE A 38 23.54 -22.72 65.21
CA PHE A 38 22.48 -22.35 64.28
C PHE A 38 22.04 -23.56 63.47
N ASP A 39 20.80 -23.96 63.71
CA ASP A 39 20.05 -24.85 62.84
C ASP A 39 20.01 -24.20 61.45
N LEU A 40 20.51 -24.90 60.43
CA LEU A 40 20.65 -24.38 59.07
C LEU A 40 19.33 -23.82 58.53
N ILE A 41 18.21 -24.37 59.00
CA ILE A 41 16.85 -23.93 58.69
C ILE A 41 16.60 -22.51 59.22
N LYS A 42 17.01 -22.20 60.44
CA LYS A 42 16.83 -20.86 61.03
C LYS A 42 17.62 -19.81 60.26
N LEU A 43 18.87 -20.13 59.89
CA LEU A 43 19.71 -19.23 59.10
C LEU A 43 19.13 -18.99 57.70
N ALA A 44 18.63 -20.05 57.05
CA ALA A 44 17.96 -19.95 55.75
C ALA A 44 16.70 -19.06 55.82
N VAL A 45 15.86 -19.25 56.84
CA VAL A 45 14.64 -18.44 57.04
C VAL A 45 14.98 -16.98 57.36
N SER A 46 16.00 -16.73 58.19
CA SER A 46 16.46 -15.36 58.47
C SER A 46 17.06 -14.69 57.23
N GLY A 47 17.82 -15.43 56.41
CA GLY A 47 18.36 -14.95 55.13
C GLY A 47 17.25 -14.62 54.14
N ALA A 48 16.23 -15.48 54.03
CA ALA A 48 15.05 -15.22 53.20
C ALA A 48 14.24 -14.00 53.68
N GLY A 49 14.07 -13.84 55.00
CA GLY A 49 13.40 -12.70 55.60
C GLY A 49 14.12 -11.37 55.31
N ALA A 50 15.45 -11.36 55.42
CA ALA A 50 16.26 -10.19 55.07
C ALA A 50 16.15 -9.84 53.58
N GLY A 51 16.21 -10.84 52.69
CA GLY A 51 16.01 -10.66 51.25
C GLY A 51 14.62 -10.11 50.91
N ALA A 52 13.57 -10.56 51.61
CA ALA A 52 12.21 -10.04 51.42
C ALA A 52 12.07 -8.57 51.79
N VAL A 53 12.72 -8.11 52.87
CA VAL A 53 12.77 -6.69 53.24
C VAL A 53 13.54 -5.88 52.20
N ALA A 54 14.67 -6.40 51.71
CA ALA A 54 15.44 -5.76 50.65
C ALA A 54 14.61 -5.58 49.35
N ALA A 55 13.80 -6.58 48.99
CA ALA A 55 12.92 -6.50 47.82
C ALA A 55 11.95 -5.31 47.88
N CYS A 56 11.43 -4.96 49.07
CA CYS A 56 10.55 -3.80 49.25
C CYS A 56 11.23 -2.48 48.87
N VAL A 57 12.54 -2.35 49.08
CA VAL A 57 13.32 -1.15 48.78
C VAL A 57 13.83 -1.16 47.34
N LEU A 58 14.22 -2.34 46.83
CA LEU A 58 14.87 -2.46 45.52
C LEU A 58 13.88 -2.47 44.34
N THR A 59 12.64 -2.92 44.55
CA THR A 59 11.65 -3.06 43.44
C THR A 59 11.45 -1.75 42.65
N PRO A 60 11.25 -0.57 43.29
CA PRO A 60 11.13 0.69 42.56
C PRO A 60 12.37 1.05 41.72
N VAL A 61 13.57 0.76 42.24
CA VAL A 61 14.83 1.07 41.56
C VAL A 61 15.00 0.17 40.34
N GLU A 62 14.74 -1.12 40.48
CA GLU A 62 14.84 -2.11 39.40
C GLU A 62 13.80 -1.84 38.29
N LEU A 63 12.59 -1.44 38.64
CA LEU A 63 11.56 -1.08 37.66
C LEU A 63 12.00 0.09 36.76
N ILE A 64 12.55 1.15 37.36
CA ILE A 64 13.01 2.33 36.61
C ILE A 64 14.24 1.99 35.76
N LYS A 65 15.18 1.22 36.31
CA LYS A 65 16.35 0.72 35.57
C LYS A 65 15.93 -0.09 34.34
N CYS A 66 14.98 -1.01 34.49
CA CYS A 66 14.46 -1.80 33.37
C CYS A 66 13.80 -0.92 32.31
N LYS A 67 12.96 0.05 32.70
CA LYS A 67 12.34 0.99 31.75
C LYS A 67 13.37 1.80 30.96
N MET A 68 14.44 2.25 31.61
CA MET A 68 15.54 2.96 30.94
C MET A 68 16.30 2.07 29.94
N GLN A 69 16.56 0.81 30.30
CA GLN A 69 17.21 -0.16 29.39
C GLN A 69 16.37 -0.44 28.14
N VAL A 70 15.05 -0.61 28.29
CA VAL A 70 14.12 -0.82 27.17
C VAL A 70 14.10 0.38 26.21
N GLN A 71 14.15 1.61 26.73
CA GLN A 71 14.22 2.81 25.89
C GLN A 71 15.48 2.90 25.03
N THR A 72 16.57 2.26 25.45
CA THR A 72 17.82 2.21 24.70
C THR A 72 17.81 1.08 23.66
N MET A 73 17.04 0.01 23.91
CA MET A 73 16.91 -1.13 23.00
C MET A 73 15.85 -0.95 21.91
N ALA A 74 14.82 -0.13 22.12
CA ALA A 74 13.83 0.18 21.11
C ALA A 74 14.48 1.05 19.99
N GLN A 75 14.67 0.45 18.81
CA GLN A 75 15.16 1.17 17.63
C GLN A 75 14.24 2.36 17.32
N ARG A 76 14.80 3.57 17.31
CA ARG A 76 14.05 4.79 16.99
C ARG A 76 13.88 4.91 15.47
N PRO A 77 12.69 5.29 14.97
CA PRO A 77 12.57 5.75 13.60
C PRO A 77 13.45 6.99 13.41
N ALA A 78 14.12 7.08 12.25
CA ALA A 78 15.19 8.03 11.94
C ALA A 78 14.80 9.54 12.01
N HIS A 79 13.57 9.88 12.38
CA HIS A 79 13.04 11.25 12.41
C HIS A 79 12.54 11.73 13.79
N SER A 80 12.73 10.98 14.88
CA SER A 80 12.35 11.47 16.22
C SER A 80 13.48 12.29 16.88
N THR A 81 13.27 13.59 17.11
CA THR A 81 14.18 14.49 17.84
C THR A 81 14.03 14.44 19.38
N ALA A 82 13.18 13.55 19.90
CA ALA A 82 12.89 13.45 21.33
C ALA A 82 14.07 12.87 22.13
N ARG A 83 14.51 13.59 23.17
CA ARG A 83 15.56 13.10 24.09
C ARG A 83 15.07 11.89 24.89
N PRO A 84 15.94 10.89 25.18
CA PRO A 84 15.58 9.78 26.08
C PRO A 84 15.14 10.32 27.45
N GLN A 85 14.14 9.69 28.04
CA GLN A 85 13.57 10.13 29.31
C GLN A 85 14.52 9.79 30.47
N GLY A 86 14.71 10.72 31.40
CA GLY A 86 15.50 10.49 32.61
C GLY A 86 14.76 9.65 33.66
N ALA A 87 15.50 9.16 34.67
CA ALA A 87 14.93 8.38 35.77
C ALA A 87 13.77 9.11 36.49
N LEU A 88 13.93 10.42 36.75
CA LEU A 88 12.91 11.23 37.42
C LEU A 88 11.62 11.38 36.59
N SER A 89 11.74 11.53 35.27
CA SER A 89 10.57 11.61 34.38
C SER A 89 9.83 10.28 34.31
N LEU A 90 10.56 9.16 34.33
CA LEU A 90 9.97 7.82 34.35
C LEU A 90 9.26 7.51 35.67
N ILE A 91 9.80 7.97 36.80
CA ILE A 91 9.14 7.89 38.11
C ILE A 91 7.84 8.70 38.08
N ALA A 92 7.89 9.96 37.66
CA ALA A 92 6.71 10.82 37.59
C ALA A 92 5.63 10.26 36.65
N GLN A 93 6.03 9.72 35.50
CA GLN A 93 5.13 9.06 34.56
C GLN A 93 4.48 7.82 35.18
N THR A 94 5.26 6.95 35.82
CA THR A 94 4.74 5.72 36.44
C THR A 94 3.75 6.03 37.56
N VAL A 95 4.04 7.06 38.37
CA VAL A 95 3.13 7.52 39.43
C VAL A 95 1.86 8.14 38.83
N ARG A 96 1.94 8.86 37.71
CA ARG A 96 0.78 9.43 37.02
C ARG A 96 -0.11 8.36 36.38
N GLU A 97 0.47 7.31 35.81
CA GLU A 97 -0.26 6.23 35.11
C GLU A 97 -0.87 5.20 36.06
N SER A 98 -0.17 4.82 37.13
CA SER A 98 -0.54 3.67 37.98
C SER A 98 -0.57 3.99 39.47
N GLY A 99 -0.41 5.27 39.85
CA GLY A 99 -0.29 5.71 41.23
C GLY A 99 1.04 5.30 41.88
N VAL A 100 1.22 5.68 43.16
CA VAL A 100 2.46 5.40 43.92
C VAL A 100 2.71 3.89 44.06
N ARG A 101 1.65 3.08 44.16
CA ARG A 101 1.76 1.61 44.21
C ARG A 101 2.33 1.01 42.93
N GLY A 102 2.23 1.71 41.80
CA GLY A 102 2.81 1.28 40.52
C GLY A 102 4.33 1.14 40.54
N LEU A 103 5.03 1.77 41.50
CA LEU A 103 6.47 1.61 41.66
C LEU A 103 6.87 0.20 42.14
N TRP A 104 5.93 -0.60 42.64
CA TRP A 104 6.17 -1.99 43.06
C TRP A 104 5.68 -3.03 42.03
N LEU A 105 5.44 -2.61 40.78
CA LEU A 105 5.18 -3.54 39.68
C LEU A 105 6.40 -4.46 39.47
N GLY A 106 6.18 -5.78 39.53
CA GLY A 106 7.25 -6.79 39.48
C GLY A 106 7.76 -7.26 40.85
N PHE A 107 7.17 -6.77 41.95
CA PHE A 107 7.57 -7.12 43.32
C PHE A 107 7.66 -8.63 43.58
N SER A 108 6.77 -9.46 43.02
CA SER A 108 6.82 -10.92 43.21
C SER A 108 8.10 -11.55 42.64
N GLY A 109 8.59 -11.06 41.50
CA GLY A 109 9.85 -11.52 40.90
C GLY A 109 11.06 -11.09 41.72
N THR A 110 11.09 -9.81 42.12
CA THR A 110 12.15 -9.28 42.99
C THR A 110 12.16 -9.97 44.35
N LEU A 111 10.99 -10.22 44.94
CA LEU A 111 10.84 -10.93 46.21
C LEU A 111 11.39 -12.34 46.12
N LEU A 112 11.04 -13.09 45.07
CA LEU A 112 11.53 -14.45 44.87
C LEU A 112 13.06 -14.46 44.72
N ARG A 113 13.60 -13.54 43.91
CA ARG A 113 15.04 -13.39 43.68
C ARG A 113 15.80 -13.04 44.95
N GLU A 114 15.40 -11.99 45.65
CA GLU A 114 16.13 -11.52 46.83
C GLU A 114 15.97 -12.48 48.01
N ALA A 115 14.76 -12.98 48.29
CA ALA A 115 14.55 -13.92 49.38
C ALA A 115 15.26 -15.25 49.14
N GLY A 116 15.09 -15.86 47.96
CA GLY A 116 15.74 -17.13 47.66
C GLY A 116 17.25 -17.00 47.44
N GLY A 117 17.71 -15.89 46.88
CA GLY A 117 19.12 -15.62 46.64
C GLY A 117 19.86 -15.39 47.95
N SER A 118 19.32 -14.55 48.84
CA SER A 118 19.90 -14.33 50.17
C SER A 118 19.90 -15.61 51.00
N MET A 119 18.85 -16.42 50.92
CA MET A 119 18.82 -17.75 51.55
C MET A 119 19.97 -18.64 51.05
N ALA A 120 20.16 -18.74 49.74
CA ALA A 120 21.26 -19.52 49.15
C ALA A 120 22.64 -18.98 49.54
N TRP A 121 22.80 -17.66 49.60
CA TRP A 121 24.04 -17.00 50.00
C TRP A 121 24.44 -17.35 51.44
N PHE A 122 23.53 -17.12 52.41
CA PHE A 122 23.82 -17.38 53.82
C PHE A 122 24.03 -18.88 54.11
N LEU A 123 23.27 -19.75 53.44
CA LEU A 123 23.40 -21.19 53.62
C LEU A 123 24.72 -21.72 53.06
N THR A 124 25.07 -21.35 51.84
CA THR A 124 26.34 -21.77 51.20
C THR A 124 27.54 -21.24 51.98
N PHE A 125 27.47 -20.00 52.46
CA PHE A 125 28.53 -19.41 53.27
C PHE A 125 28.75 -20.16 54.59
N GLU A 126 27.68 -20.51 55.31
CA GLU A 126 27.78 -21.26 56.57
C GLU A 126 28.24 -22.71 56.34
N LEU A 127 27.74 -23.39 55.30
CA LEU A 127 28.13 -24.77 54.97
C LEU A 127 29.61 -24.87 54.58
N THR A 128 30.08 -23.97 53.71
CA THR A 128 31.48 -23.95 53.28
C THR A 128 32.43 -23.60 54.43
N THR A 129 32.02 -22.69 55.31
CA THR A 129 32.78 -22.36 56.52
C THR A 129 32.86 -23.55 57.48
N ARG A 130 31.75 -24.29 57.69
CA ARG A 130 31.73 -25.49 58.54
C ARG A 130 32.61 -26.61 58.00
N GLU A 131 32.61 -26.82 56.69
CA GLU A 131 33.44 -27.84 56.05
C GLU A 131 34.94 -27.51 56.16
N LEU A 132 35.31 -26.24 56.01
CA LEU A 132 36.70 -25.79 56.22
C LEU A 132 37.15 -25.96 57.68
N LEU A 133 36.30 -25.64 58.65
CA LEU A 133 36.59 -25.89 60.07
C LEU A 133 36.79 -27.39 60.34
N ARG A 134 36.00 -28.25 59.69
CA ARG A 134 36.13 -29.71 59.78
C ARG A 134 37.44 -30.21 59.18
N LEU A 135 37.81 -29.73 57.99
CA LEU A 135 39.04 -30.13 57.28
C LEU A 135 40.29 -29.71 58.04
N HIS A 136 40.30 -28.51 58.63
CA HIS A 136 41.43 -28.01 59.43
C HIS A 136 41.41 -28.43 60.91
N ARG A 137 40.40 -29.21 61.34
CA ARG A 137 40.19 -29.63 62.75
C ARG A 137 40.17 -28.45 63.75
N MET A 138 39.63 -27.31 63.32
CA MET A 138 39.51 -26.11 64.15
C MET A 138 38.12 -25.98 64.75
N LYS A 139 38.02 -25.40 65.96
CA LYS A 139 36.74 -25.28 66.67
C LYS A 139 36.05 -23.93 66.46
N ASN A 140 36.81 -22.86 66.25
CA ASN A 140 36.25 -21.51 66.16
C ASN A 140 36.47 -20.90 64.77
N ARG A 141 35.43 -20.21 64.28
CA ARG A 141 35.48 -19.47 63.01
C ARG A 141 36.52 -18.34 62.99
N ALA A 142 36.92 -17.84 64.16
CA ALA A 142 37.95 -16.81 64.30
C ALA A 142 39.36 -17.31 63.94
N ASP A 143 39.56 -18.63 63.85
CA ASP A 143 40.86 -19.24 63.56
C ASP A 143 41.11 -19.39 62.04
N LEU A 144 40.11 -19.11 61.19
CA LEU A 144 40.22 -19.15 59.72
C LEU A 144 40.96 -17.92 59.17
N SER A 145 41.74 -18.11 58.11
CA SER A 145 42.40 -17.02 57.40
C SER A 145 41.40 -16.13 56.67
N SER A 146 41.71 -14.82 56.56
CA SER A 146 40.93 -13.87 55.77
C SER A 146 40.73 -14.32 54.31
N VAL A 147 41.70 -15.06 53.74
CA VAL A 147 41.62 -15.60 52.37
C VAL A 147 40.58 -16.72 52.27
N GLU A 148 40.48 -17.57 53.30
CA GLU A 148 39.54 -18.70 53.33
C GLU A 148 38.10 -18.21 53.54
N LEU A 149 37.92 -17.21 54.41
CA LEU A 149 36.63 -16.53 54.59
C LEU A 149 36.20 -15.80 53.30
N ALA A 150 37.14 -15.19 52.59
CA ALA A 150 36.87 -14.57 51.29
C ALA A 150 36.46 -15.62 50.24
N ALA A 151 37.09 -16.80 50.22
CA ALA A 151 36.73 -17.90 49.33
C ALA A 151 35.30 -18.43 49.62
N CYS A 152 34.92 -18.56 50.90
CA CYS A 152 33.55 -18.90 51.29
C CYS A 152 32.54 -17.85 50.81
N GLY A 153 32.89 -16.56 50.96
CA GLY A 153 32.08 -15.44 50.46
C GLY A 153 31.90 -15.47 48.94
N ALA A 154 32.95 -15.80 48.20
CA ALA A 154 32.90 -15.94 46.74
C ALA A 154 31.99 -17.10 46.31
N LEU A 155 32.11 -18.27 46.95
CA LEU A 155 31.24 -19.42 46.70
C LEU A 155 29.77 -19.11 47.01
N ALA A 156 29.51 -18.40 48.10
CA ALA A 156 28.16 -17.91 48.43
C ALA A 156 27.61 -16.94 47.38
N GLY A 157 28.44 -16.03 46.86
CA GLY A 157 28.08 -15.13 45.77
C GLY A 157 27.75 -15.85 44.46
N ILE A 158 28.49 -16.91 44.12
CA ILE A 158 28.19 -17.76 42.97
C ILE A 158 26.85 -18.47 43.19
N SER A 159 26.63 -19.03 44.38
CA SER A 159 25.39 -19.70 44.75
C SER A 159 24.17 -18.79 44.65
N TYR A 160 24.28 -17.53 45.08
CA TYR A 160 23.21 -16.53 44.95
C TYR A 160 22.77 -16.38 43.48
N ASN A 161 23.76 -16.19 42.59
CA ASN A 161 23.49 -15.96 41.18
C ASN A 161 22.93 -17.23 40.50
N VAL A 162 23.57 -18.38 40.67
CA VAL A 162 23.19 -19.63 39.98
C VAL A 162 21.79 -20.10 40.39
N SER A 163 21.40 -19.93 41.64
CA SER A 163 20.14 -20.48 42.16
C SER A 163 18.89 -19.89 41.50
N LEU A 164 18.94 -18.61 41.09
CA LEU A 164 17.74 -17.88 40.64
C LEU A 164 17.90 -17.11 39.34
N PHE A 165 19.09 -17.07 38.72
CA PHE A 165 19.28 -16.53 37.37
C PHE A 165 18.30 -17.08 36.31
N PRO A 166 17.99 -18.40 36.28
CA PRO A 166 17.07 -18.97 35.30
C PRO A 166 15.61 -18.48 35.48
N ALA A 167 15.23 -18.09 36.70
CA ALA A 167 13.91 -17.54 37.00
C ALA A 167 13.83 -16.02 36.74
N ASP A 168 14.93 -15.29 36.96
CA ASP A 168 15.04 -13.84 36.74
C ASP A 168 14.97 -13.49 35.23
N SER A 169 15.70 -14.25 34.40
CA SER A 169 15.73 -14.08 32.94
C SER A 169 14.36 -14.29 32.25
N ARG A 170 13.58 -15.28 32.69
CA ARG A 170 12.22 -15.54 32.16
C ARG A 170 11.22 -14.46 32.55
N SER A 171 11.33 -13.90 33.76
CA SER A 171 10.41 -12.88 34.27
C SER A 171 10.66 -11.52 33.58
N GLN A 172 11.92 -11.14 33.37
CA GLN A 172 12.28 -9.94 32.61
C GLN A 172 11.93 -10.05 31.13
N GLN A 173 12.18 -11.18 30.47
CA GLN A 173 11.79 -11.37 29.06
C GLN A 173 10.27 -11.26 28.86
N ARG A 174 9.47 -11.83 29.77
CA ARG A 174 8.00 -11.80 29.67
C ARG A 174 7.44 -10.39 29.85
N LEU A 175 8.04 -9.57 30.71
CA LEU A 175 7.63 -8.18 30.90
C LEU A 175 7.95 -7.30 29.68
N VAL A 176 9.10 -7.54 29.05
CA VAL A 176 9.49 -6.88 27.79
C VAL A 176 8.60 -7.35 26.65
N TYR A 177 8.34 -8.65 26.53
CA TYR A 177 7.49 -9.21 25.48
C TYR A 177 6.05 -8.70 25.57
N ASN A 178 5.43 -8.76 26.75
CA ASN A 178 4.07 -8.26 26.95
C ASN A 178 3.96 -6.75 26.74
N LYS A 179 5.02 -5.97 27.03
CA LYS A 179 5.04 -4.52 26.77
C LYS A 179 5.25 -4.22 25.28
N LEU A 180 6.07 -4.99 24.57
CA LEU A 180 6.23 -4.91 23.12
C LEU A 180 4.93 -5.29 22.41
N GLU A 181 4.22 -6.30 22.91
CA GLU A 181 2.90 -6.72 22.43
C GLU A 181 1.85 -5.64 22.69
N GLN A 182 1.81 -5.02 23.89
CA GLN A 182 0.94 -3.88 24.17
C GLN A 182 1.26 -2.63 23.36
N LEU A 183 2.55 -2.36 23.07
CA LEU A 183 2.96 -1.23 22.23
C LEU A 183 2.63 -1.50 20.75
N ALA A 184 2.76 -2.75 20.30
CA ALA A 184 2.28 -3.19 18.99
C ALA A 184 0.76 -3.13 18.88
N GLU A 185 0.02 -3.46 19.95
CA GLU A 185 -1.44 -3.32 20.03
C GLU A 185 -1.90 -1.85 20.14
N GLN A 186 -1.08 -0.95 20.67
CA GLN A 186 -1.38 0.49 20.70
C GLN A 186 -1.02 1.20 19.39
N GLN A 187 -0.11 0.63 18.58
CA GLN A 187 0.18 1.11 17.21
C GLN A 187 -0.68 0.43 16.14
N SER A 188 -1.17 -0.78 16.41
CA SER A 188 -2.19 -1.43 15.58
C SER A 188 -3.55 -0.84 15.92
N CYS A 189 -4.11 -0.03 15.02
CA CYS A 189 -5.54 0.26 15.04
C CYS A 189 -6.31 -1.06 15.14
N LYS A 190 -6.87 -1.39 16.32
CA LYS A 190 -7.96 -2.36 16.39
C LYS A 190 -9.00 -1.91 15.35
N PRO A 191 -9.45 -2.79 14.43
CA PRO A 191 -10.42 -2.41 13.43
C PRO A 191 -11.70 -2.01 14.16
N ARG A 192 -11.98 -0.70 14.17
CA ARG A 192 -13.33 -0.21 14.41
C ARG A 192 -14.20 -0.93 13.38
N ILE A 193 -15.32 -1.53 13.79
CA ILE A 193 -16.23 -2.19 12.86
C ILE A 193 -16.68 -1.14 11.85
N ILE A 194 -16.10 -1.16 10.65
CA ILE A 194 -16.59 -0.38 9.52
C ILE A 194 -17.80 -1.16 9.04
N ASN A 195 -18.99 -0.58 9.20
CA ASN A 195 -20.15 -1.09 8.50
C ASN A 195 -19.84 -0.99 7.01
N LYS A 196 -19.76 -2.14 6.34
CA LYS A 196 -19.49 -2.19 4.91
C LYS A 196 -20.58 -1.46 4.13
N ILE A 197 -20.20 -0.70 3.12
CA ILE A 197 -21.12 -0.03 2.21
C ILE A 197 -21.87 -1.11 1.44
N LYS A 198 -23.19 -1.11 1.53
CA LYS A 198 -24.05 -2.06 0.81
C LYS A 198 -24.13 -1.64 -0.65
N VAL A 199 -23.75 -2.53 -1.57
CA VAL A 199 -23.88 -2.31 -3.01
C VAL A 199 -24.97 -3.23 -3.55
N SER A 200 -26.01 -2.66 -4.16
CA SER A 200 -27.19 -3.42 -4.57
C SER A 200 -27.03 -4.13 -5.90
N GLY A 201 -26.45 -3.45 -6.89
CA GLY A 201 -26.14 -4.02 -8.19
C GLY A 201 -24.81 -4.79 -8.16
N PRO A 202 -24.71 -5.93 -8.86
CA PRO A 202 -23.45 -6.63 -8.98
C PRO A 202 -22.46 -5.87 -9.88
N VAL A 203 -21.17 -6.19 -9.72
CA VAL A 203 -20.09 -5.76 -10.61
C VAL A 203 -19.40 -7.00 -11.17
N VAL A 204 -19.14 -7.03 -12.47
CA VAL A 204 -18.41 -8.13 -13.12
C VAL A 204 -16.92 -7.87 -12.93
N GLU A 205 -16.22 -8.84 -12.35
CA GLU A 205 -14.78 -8.77 -12.16
C GLU A 205 -14.10 -9.73 -13.14
N LEU A 206 -13.23 -9.19 -13.98
CA LEU A 206 -12.47 -9.95 -14.96
C LEU A 206 -11.02 -9.99 -14.47
N ASP A 207 -10.62 -11.12 -13.89
CA ASP A 207 -9.24 -11.34 -13.44
C ASP A 207 -8.30 -11.51 -14.64
N GLY A 208 -7.00 -11.33 -14.43
CA GLY A 208 -6.03 -11.26 -15.52
C GLY A 208 -4.77 -12.07 -15.26
N ASP A 209 -3.65 -11.59 -15.79
CA ASP A 209 -2.38 -12.32 -15.82
C ASP A 209 -1.22 -11.57 -15.13
N GLU A 210 -0.15 -12.32 -14.86
CA GLU A 210 1.19 -11.83 -14.48
C GLU A 210 1.20 -10.82 -13.30
N MET A 211 1.93 -9.71 -13.43
CA MET A 211 2.15 -8.75 -12.33
C MET A 211 0.84 -8.05 -11.95
N THR A 212 0.01 -7.78 -12.95
CA THR A 212 -1.30 -7.15 -12.74
C THR A 212 -2.25 -8.04 -11.96
N ARG A 213 -2.25 -9.37 -12.18
CA ARG A 213 -3.06 -10.31 -11.39
C ARG A 213 -2.73 -10.24 -9.89
N ILE A 214 -1.44 -10.17 -9.56
CA ILE A 214 -0.97 -10.05 -8.17
C ILE A 214 -1.43 -8.74 -7.53
N ILE A 215 -1.28 -7.63 -8.25
CA ILE A 215 -1.73 -6.30 -7.80
C ILE A 215 -3.25 -6.27 -7.66
N TRP A 216 -3.96 -6.85 -8.62
CA TRP A 216 -5.42 -6.90 -8.69
C TRP A 216 -6.02 -7.62 -7.50
N GLN A 217 -5.48 -8.79 -7.16
CA GLN A 217 -5.87 -9.53 -5.96
C GLN A 217 -5.69 -8.68 -4.69
N LYS A 218 -4.54 -8.02 -4.53
CA LYS A 218 -4.29 -7.18 -3.36
C LYS A 218 -5.24 -5.98 -3.31
N ILE A 219 -5.51 -5.30 -4.43
CA ILE A 219 -6.50 -4.21 -4.49
C ILE A 219 -7.88 -4.73 -4.04
N ARG A 220 -8.34 -5.85 -4.59
CA ARG A 220 -9.63 -6.45 -4.22
C ARG A 220 -9.71 -6.77 -2.72
N GLU A 221 -8.71 -7.44 -2.19
CA GLU A 221 -8.69 -7.95 -0.81
C GLU A 221 -8.43 -6.87 0.24
N ASP A 222 -7.59 -5.86 -0.05
CA ASP A 222 -7.20 -4.83 0.91
C ASP A 222 -7.95 -3.52 0.77
N LEU A 223 -8.34 -3.15 -0.45
CA LEU A 223 -8.91 -1.83 -0.76
C LEU A 223 -10.41 -1.89 -1.08
N ILE A 224 -10.95 -3.04 -1.51
CA ILE A 224 -12.37 -3.13 -1.94
C ILE A 224 -13.22 -3.92 -0.93
N LEU A 225 -12.98 -5.23 -0.78
CA LEU A 225 -13.79 -6.14 0.03
C LEU A 225 -13.86 -5.80 1.54
N PRO A 226 -12.84 -5.16 2.16
CA PRO A 226 -12.94 -4.74 3.56
C PRO A 226 -13.98 -3.63 3.78
N PHE A 227 -14.23 -2.80 2.77
CA PHE A 227 -15.08 -1.62 2.85
C PHE A 227 -16.46 -1.83 2.21
N LEU A 228 -16.57 -2.76 1.25
CA LEU A 228 -17.79 -2.98 0.48
C LEU A 228 -18.38 -4.36 0.74
N ASP A 229 -19.71 -4.39 0.86
CA ASP A 229 -20.52 -5.60 0.73
C ASP A 229 -21.12 -5.58 -0.68
N ILE A 230 -20.42 -6.24 -1.60
CA ILE A 230 -20.63 -6.17 -3.04
C ILE A 230 -20.68 -7.57 -3.64
N ASP A 231 -21.64 -7.80 -4.54
CA ASP A 231 -21.75 -9.03 -5.31
C ASP A 231 -20.84 -8.95 -6.55
N LEU A 232 -19.70 -9.63 -6.49
CA LEU A 232 -18.75 -9.72 -7.61
C LEU A 232 -19.06 -10.95 -8.46
N LYS A 233 -19.38 -10.73 -9.74
CA LYS A 233 -19.46 -11.80 -10.73
C LYS A 233 -18.07 -12.03 -11.30
N TYR A 234 -17.36 -12.96 -10.68
CA TYR A 234 -15.96 -13.26 -10.99
C TYR A 234 -15.81 -14.13 -12.24
N TYR A 235 -14.94 -13.71 -13.15
CA TYR A 235 -14.51 -14.45 -14.33
C TYR A 235 -12.97 -14.43 -14.40
N ASP A 236 -12.35 -15.60 -14.46
CA ASP A 236 -10.90 -15.73 -14.56
C ASP A 236 -10.47 -15.71 -16.04
N LEU A 237 -9.94 -14.58 -16.52
CA LEU A 237 -9.43 -14.44 -17.89
C LEU A 237 -7.91 -14.70 -17.98
N SER A 238 -7.32 -15.38 -16.99
CA SER A 238 -5.95 -15.90 -17.12
C SER A 238 -5.78 -16.67 -18.42
N ILE A 239 -4.60 -16.59 -19.02
CA ILE A 239 -4.29 -17.29 -20.27
C ILE A 239 -4.50 -18.80 -20.13
N GLU A 240 -4.21 -19.39 -18.96
CA GLU A 240 -4.46 -20.81 -18.72
C GLU A 240 -5.96 -21.14 -18.69
N ASN A 241 -6.79 -20.32 -18.03
CA ASN A 241 -8.23 -20.58 -17.97
C ASN A 241 -8.93 -20.29 -19.31
N ARG A 242 -8.47 -19.29 -20.06
CA ARG A 242 -8.93 -19.04 -21.43
C ARG A 242 -8.60 -20.23 -22.34
N ASP A 243 -7.38 -20.76 -22.30
CA ASP A 243 -7.03 -21.95 -23.08
C ASP A 243 -7.85 -23.19 -22.65
N LYS A 244 -8.06 -23.37 -21.34
CA LYS A 244 -8.89 -24.45 -20.80
C LYS A 244 -10.34 -24.39 -21.28
N THR A 245 -10.93 -23.20 -21.36
CA THR A 245 -12.34 -22.96 -21.73
C THR A 245 -12.55 -22.69 -23.21
N ASP A 246 -11.50 -22.87 -24.03
CA ASP A 246 -11.52 -22.53 -25.45
C ASP A 246 -11.95 -21.07 -25.72
N ASP A 247 -11.52 -20.17 -24.83
CA ASP A 247 -11.80 -18.73 -24.76
C ASP A 247 -13.28 -18.37 -24.49
N GLN A 248 -14.12 -19.35 -24.14
CA GLN A 248 -15.53 -19.12 -23.83
C GLN A 248 -15.71 -18.21 -22.60
N VAL A 249 -14.83 -18.29 -21.60
CA VAL A 249 -14.87 -17.43 -20.41
C VAL A 249 -14.83 -15.93 -20.75
N THR A 250 -14.14 -15.57 -21.84
CA THR A 250 -14.03 -14.18 -22.31
C THR A 250 -15.37 -13.68 -22.85
N VAL A 251 -16.10 -14.52 -23.58
CA VAL A 251 -17.44 -14.22 -24.10
C VAL A 251 -18.45 -14.16 -22.96
N ASP A 252 -18.43 -15.14 -22.06
CA ASP A 252 -19.34 -15.21 -20.91
C ASP A 252 -19.18 -13.97 -20.00
N ALA A 253 -17.94 -13.51 -19.80
CA ALA A 253 -17.66 -12.28 -19.05
C ALA A 253 -18.24 -11.03 -19.76
N ALA A 254 -18.13 -10.95 -21.09
CA ALA A 254 -18.70 -9.84 -21.86
C ALA A 254 -20.25 -9.84 -21.78
N GLU A 255 -20.89 -11.00 -21.92
CA GLU A 255 -22.35 -11.14 -21.77
C GLU A 255 -22.79 -10.80 -20.33
N ALA A 256 -22.00 -11.16 -19.32
CA ALA A 256 -22.25 -10.75 -17.95
C ALA A 256 -22.16 -9.22 -17.78
N ILE A 257 -21.20 -8.55 -18.42
CA ILE A 257 -21.12 -7.08 -18.42
C ILE A 257 -22.37 -6.50 -19.10
N GLN A 258 -22.84 -7.05 -20.23
CA GLN A 258 -24.10 -6.59 -20.85
C GLN A 258 -25.28 -6.66 -19.89
N LYS A 259 -25.37 -7.76 -19.13
CA LYS A 259 -26.45 -8.01 -18.17
C LYS A 259 -26.37 -7.09 -16.95
N TYR A 260 -25.19 -6.93 -16.36
CA TYR A 260 -25.00 -6.24 -15.08
C TYR A 260 -24.49 -4.79 -15.23
N LYS A 261 -24.19 -4.36 -16.45
CA LYS A 261 -23.82 -3.00 -16.88
C LYS A 261 -22.46 -2.49 -16.43
N VAL A 262 -21.76 -3.18 -15.54
CA VAL A 262 -20.47 -2.73 -15.00
C VAL A 262 -19.47 -3.88 -15.00
N GLY A 263 -18.36 -3.70 -15.71
CA GLY A 263 -17.18 -4.57 -15.68
C GLY A 263 -15.94 -3.84 -15.19
N VAL A 264 -15.16 -4.48 -14.32
CA VAL A 264 -13.81 -4.06 -13.93
C VAL A 264 -12.83 -5.13 -14.36
N LYS A 265 -11.80 -4.75 -15.12
CA LYS A 265 -10.94 -5.70 -15.81
C LYS A 265 -9.46 -5.50 -15.50
N CYS A 266 -8.81 -6.60 -15.14
CA CYS A 266 -7.37 -6.71 -15.05
C CYS A 266 -6.74 -6.87 -16.45
N ALA A 267 -5.48 -6.45 -16.60
CA ALA A 267 -4.74 -6.68 -17.85
C ALA A 267 -4.54 -8.18 -18.11
N THR A 268 -4.66 -8.57 -19.38
CA THR A 268 -4.64 -9.96 -19.86
C THR A 268 -3.60 -10.14 -20.97
N ILE A 269 -2.95 -11.30 -21.03
CA ILE A 269 -2.02 -11.64 -22.11
C ILE A 269 -2.79 -11.76 -23.43
N THR A 270 -2.31 -11.14 -24.50
CA THR A 270 -2.70 -11.54 -25.87
C THR A 270 -1.55 -12.40 -26.40
N PRO A 271 -1.75 -13.70 -26.67
CA PRO A 271 -0.65 -14.61 -26.95
C PRO A 271 -0.05 -14.38 -28.35
N ASP A 272 1.27 -14.37 -28.42
CA ASP A 272 2.07 -14.48 -29.65
C ASP A 272 2.69 -15.89 -29.77
N GLU A 273 3.54 -16.14 -30.76
CA GLU A 273 4.20 -17.43 -30.96
C GLU A 273 5.06 -17.86 -29.76
N ALA A 274 5.64 -16.91 -29.03
CA ALA A 274 6.43 -17.19 -27.83
C ALA A 274 5.53 -17.60 -26.67
N ARG A 275 4.40 -16.91 -26.48
CA ARG A 275 3.40 -17.23 -25.44
C ARG A 275 2.71 -18.56 -25.69
N VAL A 276 2.43 -18.91 -26.95
CA VAL A 276 1.90 -20.24 -27.30
C VAL A 276 2.84 -21.34 -26.81
N LYS A 277 4.16 -21.16 -26.95
CA LYS A 277 5.15 -22.12 -26.44
C LYS A 277 5.29 -22.07 -24.93
N GLU A 278 5.30 -20.88 -24.34
CA GLU A 278 5.46 -20.69 -22.88
C GLU A 278 4.35 -21.40 -22.09
N PHE A 279 3.11 -21.22 -22.51
CA PHE A 279 1.93 -21.74 -21.81
C PHE A 279 1.39 -23.04 -22.41
N ASN A 280 2.03 -23.59 -23.45
CA ASN A 280 1.60 -24.78 -24.17
C ASN A 280 0.13 -24.68 -24.65
N LEU A 281 -0.19 -23.57 -25.32
CA LEU A 281 -1.56 -23.25 -25.73
C LEU A 281 -2.03 -24.14 -26.89
N LYS A 282 -3.33 -24.48 -26.90
CA LYS A 282 -3.98 -25.22 -28.00
C LYS A 282 -3.88 -24.46 -29.33
N LYS A 283 -4.00 -23.14 -29.29
CA LYS A 283 -3.85 -22.22 -30.42
C LYS A 283 -3.53 -20.80 -29.94
N MET A 284 -3.21 -19.93 -30.90
CA MET A 284 -3.06 -18.49 -30.66
C MET A 284 -4.45 -17.85 -30.52
N TRP A 285 -4.90 -17.68 -29.27
CA TRP A 285 -6.18 -17.05 -28.95
C TRP A 285 -6.22 -15.56 -29.31
N LEU A 286 -7.42 -15.04 -29.61
CA LEU A 286 -7.62 -13.62 -29.90
C LEU A 286 -7.43 -12.78 -28.62
N SER A 287 -7.30 -11.46 -28.81
CA SER A 287 -7.21 -10.52 -27.68
C SER A 287 -8.54 -10.46 -26.92
N PRO A 288 -8.54 -10.66 -25.58
CA PRO A 288 -9.76 -10.53 -24.78
C PRO A 288 -10.42 -9.17 -24.92
N ASN A 289 -9.62 -8.09 -25.00
CA ASN A 289 -10.13 -6.73 -25.19
C ASN A 289 -10.87 -6.59 -26.51
N GLY A 290 -10.36 -7.21 -27.58
CA GLY A 290 -11.04 -7.24 -28.87
C GLY A 290 -12.37 -8.00 -28.82
N THR A 291 -12.38 -9.18 -28.19
CA THR A 291 -13.59 -10.00 -28.03
C THR A 291 -14.66 -9.27 -27.21
N ILE A 292 -14.30 -8.72 -26.04
CA ILE A 292 -15.22 -7.98 -25.17
C ILE A 292 -15.78 -6.75 -25.91
N ARG A 293 -14.94 -5.96 -26.58
CA ARG A 293 -15.39 -4.79 -27.36
C ARG A 293 -16.31 -5.16 -28.51
N ASN A 294 -16.09 -6.31 -29.16
CA ASN A 294 -16.97 -6.79 -30.22
C ASN A 294 -18.35 -7.18 -29.71
N VAL A 295 -18.42 -7.75 -28.50
CA VAL A 295 -19.68 -8.14 -27.86
C VAL A 295 -20.41 -6.91 -27.32
N LEU A 296 -19.74 -6.08 -26.53
CA LEU A 296 -20.35 -4.92 -25.88
C LEU A 296 -20.69 -3.81 -26.87
N GLY A 297 -19.86 -3.61 -27.90
CA GLY A 297 -19.84 -2.37 -28.65
C GLY A 297 -19.37 -1.19 -27.78
N GLY A 298 -19.23 -0.02 -28.40
CA GLY A 298 -18.88 1.22 -27.69
C GLY A 298 -17.51 1.77 -28.02
N THR A 299 -17.12 2.77 -27.23
CA THR A 299 -15.95 3.64 -27.47
C THR A 299 -15.03 3.59 -26.26
N VAL A 300 -13.73 3.49 -26.50
CA VAL A 300 -12.72 3.50 -25.43
C VAL A 300 -12.29 4.93 -25.15
N PHE A 301 -12.48 5.37 -23.91
CA PHE A 301 -12.03 6.66 -23.41
C PHE A 301 -10.78 6.48 -22.56
N ARG A 302 -9.70 7.17 -22.92
CA ARG A 302 -8.45 7.20 -22.16
C ARG A 302 -8.24 8.59 -21.59
N GLU A 303 -8.07 8.67 -20.27
CA GLU A 303 -7.86 9.93 -19.57
C GLU A 303 -6.68 9.84 -18.59
N PRO A 304 -5.72 10.80 -18.65
CA PRO A 304 -4.60 10.81 -17.74
C PRO A 304 -5.04 11.25 -16.33
N ILE A 305 -4.46 10.59 -15.33
CA ILE A 305 -4.56 10.98 -13.93
C ILE A 305 -3.52 12.08 -13.69
N VAL A 306 -4.00 13.30 -13.53
CA VAL A 306 -3.14 14.48 -13.42
C VAL A 306 -2.48 14.54 -12.03
N LEU A 307 -1.16 14.63 -12.02
CA LEU A 307 -0.33 14.86 -10.84
C LEU A 307 0.35 16.22 -10.94
N GLU A 308 0.41 16.96 -9.84
CA GLU A 308 1.01 18.30 -9.79
C GLU A 308 2.54 18.25 -9.81
N LYS A 309 3.15 17.29 -9.09
CA LYS A 309 4.61 17.20 -8.94
C LYS A 309 5.33 16.54 -10.11
N ILE A 310 4.61 15.79 -10.94
CA ILE A 310 5.23 15.07 -12.07
C ILE A 310 5.49 16.06 -13.21
N PRO A 311 6.76 16.24 -13.62
CA PRO A 311 7.07 17.11 -14.73
C PRO A 311 6.48 16.53 -16.03
N ARG A 312 5.81 17.41 -16.79
CA ARG A 312 5.21 17.06 -18.08
C ARG A 312 6.11 17.53 -19.21
N PRO A 313 6.37 16.69 -20.24
CA PRO A 313 7.06 17.12 -21.46
C PRO A 313 6.38 18.30 -22.17
N VAL A 314 5.06 18.44 -22.02
CA VAL A 314 4.27 19.60 -22.47
C VAL A 314 3.79 20.35 -21.23
N PRO A 315 4.51 21.38 -20.75
CA PRO A 315 4.21 22.03 -19.47
C PRO A 315 2.86 22.76 -19.42
N GLY A 316 2.30 23.10 -20.59
CA GLY A 316 1.00 23.77 -20.71
C GLY A 316 -0.18 22.89 -20.27
N TRP A 317 -0.05 21.57 -20.34
CA TRP A 317 -1.12 20.60 -20.07
C TRP A 317 -1.47 20.50 -18.60
N LYS A 318 -2.29 21.43 -18.10
CA LYS A 318 -2.70 21.53 -16.69
C LYS A 318 -3.92 20.68 -16.37
N LYS A 319 -4.82 20.50 -17.35
CA LYS A 319 -6.06 19.71 -17.24
C LYS A 319 -5.94 18.44 -18.11
N PRO A 320 -6.66 17.35 -17.78
CA PRO A 320 -6.55 16.12 -18.56
C PRO A 320 -7.09 16.30 -19.98
N ILE A 321 -6.53 15.53 -20.94
CA ILE A 321 -7.07 15.39 -22.29
C ILE A 321 -7.69 13.99 -22.37
N CYS A 322 -9.00 13.91 -22.60
CA CYS A 322 -9.72 12.64 -22.67
C CYS A 322 -9.84 12.19 -24.13
N ILE A 323 -9.10 11.16 -24.53
CA ILE A 323 -9.16 10.61 -25.89
C ILE A 323 -10.29 9.60 -25.99
N GLY A 324 -11.29 9.85 -26.82
CA GLY A 324 -12.30 8.86 -27.21
C GLY A 324 -11.90 8.20 -28.53
N ARG A 325 -11.48 6.93 -28.48
CA ARG A 325 -11.08 6.15 -29.67
C ARG A 325 -12.26 5.36 -30.21
N HIS A 326 -12.55 5.53 -31.51
CA HIS A 326 -13.64 4.82 -32.20
C HIS A 326 -13.56 3.28 -32.10
N ALA A 327 -12.36 2.72 -32.08
CA ALA A 327 -12.10 1.29 -31.81
C ALA A 327 -12.85 0.28 -32.72
N PHE A 328 -13.33 0.70 -33.90
CA PHE A 328 -13.96 -0.16 -34.89
C PHE A 328 -13.42 0.09 -36.30
N ALA A 329 -13.24 -0.99 -37.06
CA ALA A 329 -12.83 -1.02 -38.47
C ALA A 329 -11.60 -0.16 -38.81
N ASP A 330 -11.64 0.59 -39.92
CA ASP A 330 -10.49 1.29 -40.50
C ASP A 330 -9.30 0.32 -40.74
N GLN A 331 -8.06 0.75 -40.47
CA GLN A 331 -6.86 -0.08 -40.62
C GLN A 331 -6.92 -1.37 -39.76
N TYR A 332 -7.67 -1.37 -38.67
CA TYR A 332 -7.75 -2.50 -37.73
C TYR A 332 -8.67 -3.63 -38.21
N ARG A 333 -9.45 -3.40 -39.27
CA ARG A 333 -10.19 -4.44 -40.01
C ARG A 333 -10.06 -4.26 -41.52
N CYS A 334 -8.85 -3.95 -41.97
CA CYS A 334 -8.56 -3.85 -43.39
C CYS A 334 -8.26 -5.24 -43.99
N THR A 335 -8.35 -5.33 -45.32
CA THR A 335 -7.72 -6.40 -46.09
C THR A 335 -6.50 -5.80 -46.78
N ASN A 336 -5.34 -6.42 -46.62
CA ASN A 336 -4.09 -5.96 -47.23
C ASN A 336 -3.31 -7.14 -47.82
N PHE A 337 -2.46 -6.84 -48.80
CA PHE A 337 -1.61 -7.84 -49.45
C PHE A 337 -0.44 -7.18 -50.18
N VAL A 338 0.61 -7.98 -50.43
CA VAL A 338 1.73 -7.60 -51.30
C VAL A 338 1.33 -7.88 -52.75
N VAL A 339 1.47 -6.88 -53.61
CA VAL A 339 1.26 -6.99 -55.05
C VAL A 339 2.57 -7.50 -55.66
N PRO A 340 2.61 -8.70 -56.26
CA PRO A 340 3.87 -9.37 -56.61
C PRO A 340 4.56 -8.82 -57.87
N GLY A 341 3.89 -7.99 -58.67
CA GLY A 341 4.41 -7.48 -59.94
C GLY A 341 3.42 -6.60 -60.66
N GLU A 342 3.60 -6.44 -61.97
CA GLU A 342 2.78 -5.58 -62.83
C GLU A 342 1.30 -6.01 -62.83
N GLY A 343 0.39 -5.05 -62.75
CA GLY A 343 -1.04 -5.33 -62.78
C GLY A 343 -1.93 -4.19 -62.30
N LYS A 344 -3.22 -4.27 -62.62
CA LYS A 344 -4.22 -3.26 -62.25
C LYS A 344 -4.95 -3.64 -60.97
N LEU A 345 -5.06 -2.67 -60.05
CA LEU A 345 -5.85 -2.79 -58.82
C LEU A 345 -7.15 -1.98 -58.97
N THR A 346 -8.28 -2.65 -58.75
CA THR A 346 -9.60 -2.03 -58.67
C THR A 346 -10.27 -2.31 -57.32
N ILE A 347 -11.22 -1.46 -56.94
CA ILE A 347 -12.12 -1.67 -55.80
C ILE A 347 -13.56 -1.66 -56.30
N THR A 348 -14.34 -2.67 -55.91
CA THR A 348 -15.72 -2.85 -56.40
C THR A 348 -16.69 -3.06 -55.24
N TYR A 349 -17.81 -2.34 -55.27
CA TYR A 349 -18.98 -2.56 -54.42
C TYR A 349 -20.15 -3.07 -55.27
N THR A 350 -20.76 -4.18 -54.86
CA THR A 350 -21.93 -4.78 -55.52
C THR A 350 -23.15 -4.66 -54.62
N PRO A 351 -24.17 -3.87 -55.00
CA PRO A 351 -25.39 -3.77 -54.22
C PRO A 351 -26.14 -5.11 -54.15
N LYS A 352 -26.58 -5.50 -52.94
CA LYS A 352 -27.31 -6.76 -52.73
C LYS A 352 -28.64 -6.83 -53.51
N ASN A 353 -29.28 -5.68 -53.75
CA ASN A 353 -30.60 -5.61 -54.37
C ASN A 353 -30.56 -5.42 -55.90
N GLY A 354 -29.42 -5.74 -56.55
CA GLY A 354 -29.30 -5.69 -58.00
C GLY A 354 -29.17 -4.29 -58.61
N GLY A 355 -28.73 -3.30 -57.83
CA GLY A 355 -28.38 -1.97 -58.35
C GLY A 355 -27.01 -1.96 -59.05
N ASP A 356 -26.67 -0.82 -59.65
CA ASP A 356 -25.41 -0.64 -60.38
C ASP A 356 -24.19 -0.89 -59.49
N LYS A 357 -23.25 -1.69 -60.00
CA LYS A 357 -21.95 -1.88 -59.36
C LYS A 357 -21.18 -0.57 -59.36
N ILE A 358 -20.55 -0.26 -58.24
CA ILE A 358 -19.58 0.84 -58.15
C ILE A 358 -18.21 0.20 -58.30
N GLU A 359 -17.48 0.56 -59.36
CA GLU A 359 -16.11 0.11 -59.59
C GLU A 359 -15.20 1.32 -59.78
N HIS A 360 -14.09 1.34 -59.06
CA HIS A 360 -13.06 2.36 -59.18
C HIS A 360 -11.71 1.71 -59.42
N GLU A 361 -10.97 2.24 -60.39
CA GLU A 361 -9.54 1.97 -60.51
C GLU A 361 -8.79 2.68 -59.38
N VAL A 362 -7.93 1.93 -58.68
CA VAL A 362 -7.13 2.45 -57.56
C VAL A 362 -5.74 2.82 -58.07
N TYR A 363 -5.06 1.88 -58.73
CA TYR A 363 -3.70 2.08 -59.23
C TYR A 363 -3.31 1.01 -60.27
N GLU A 364 -2.36 1.34 -61.15
CA GLU A 364 -1.70 0.40 -62.06
C GLU A 364 -0.24 0.19 -61.62
N TYR A 365 0.07 -1.01 -61.13
CA TYR A 365 1.39 -1.37 -60.64
C TYR A 365 2.34 -1.68 -61.80
N ASN A 366 3.58 -1.24 -61.66
CA ASN A 366 4.68 -1.58 -62.55
C ASN A 366 5.29 -2.95 -62.19
N PRO A 367 6.28 -3.46 -62.96
CA PRO A 367 6.90 -4.77 -62.70
C PRO A 367 7.52 -4.98 -61.31
N ASN A 368 7.80 -3.90 -60.56
CA ASN A 368 8.35 -4.00 -59.20
C ASN A 368 7.27 -4.27 -58.14
N GLY A 369 5.99 -4.33 -58.52
CA GLY A 369 4.89 -4.61 -57.61
C GLY A 369 4.68 -3.51 -56.56
N GLY A 370 4.18 -3.89 -55.39
CA GLY A 370 3.94 -2.96 -54.29
C GLY A 370 3.08 -3.55 -53.17
N VAL A 371 2.31 -2.70 -52.50
CA VAL A 371 1.36 -3.11 -51.46
C VAL A 371 0.02 -2.45 -51.70
N ALA A 372 -1.06 -3.13 -51.31
CA ALA A 372 -2.42 -2.65 -51.45
C ALA A 372 -3.21 -2.89 -50.14
N MET A 373 -4.19 -2.04 -49.87
CA MET A 373 -5.17 -2.30 -48.81
C MET A 373 -6.53 -1.69 -49.13
N ALA A 374 -7.57 -2.30 -48.55
CA ALA A 374 -8.92 -1.76 -48.52
C ALA A 374 -9.43 -1.77 -47.07
N MET A 375 -10.08 -0.69 -46.66
CA MET A 375 -10.69 -0.53 -45.34
C MET A 375 -12.10 0.03 -45.47
N TYR A 376 -12.89 -0.13 -44.41
CA TYR A 376 -14.28 0.31 -44.36
C TYR A 376 -14.66 0.81 -42.98
N ASN A 377 -15.81 1.48 -42.90
CA ASN A 377 -16.50 1.73 -41.66
C ASN A 377 -18.02 1.69 -41.89
N THR A 378 -18.82 1.75 -40.83
CA THR A 378 -20.29 1.68 -40.92
C THR A 378 -20.93 2.91 -40.30
N THR A 379 -22.08 3.34 -40.84
CA THR A 379 -22.82 4.48 -40.27
C THR A 379 -23.23 4.20 -38.82
N ASP A 380 -23.73 2.99 -38.54
CA ASP A 380 -24.14 2.59 -37.19
C ASP A 380 -23.00 2.71 -36.17
N SER A 381 -21.79 2.25 -36.53
CA SER A 381 -20.63 2.35 -35.64
C SER A 381 -20.19 3.80 -35.41
N ILE A 382 -20.20 4.64 -36.46
CA ILE A 382 -19.83 6.06 -36.35
C ILE A 382 -20.87 6.82 -35.50
N THR A 383 -22.15 6.53 -35.70
CA THR A 383 -23.25 7.11 -34.91
C THR A 383 -23.14 6.70 -33.44
N GLY A 384 -22.87 5.43 -33.16
CA GLY A 384 -22.65 4.95 -31.79
C GLY A 384 -21.45 5.60 -31.10
N PHE A 385 -20.36 5.78 -31.85
CA PHE A 385 -19.16 6.51 -31.40
C PHE A 385 -19.47 7.96 -31.05
N ALA A 386 -20.18 8.68 -31.92
CA ALA A 386 -20.59 10.05 -31.68
C ALA A 386 -21.43 10.19 -30.40
N HIS A 387 -22.44 9.32 -30.23
CA HIS A 387 -23.27 9.27 -29.04
C HIS A 387 -22.43 9.13 -27.76
N ALA A 388 -21.54 8.12 -27.71
CA ALA A 388 -20.66 7.91 -26.55
C ALA A 388 -19.78 9.15 -26.26
N CYS A 389 -19.18 9.77 -27.27
CA CYS A 389 -18.35 10.97 -27.08
C CYS A 389 -19.14 12.16 -26.52
N PHE A 390 -20.35 12.42 -27.03
CA PHE A 390 -21.20 13.49 -26.51
C PHE A 390 -21.62 13.23 -25.06
N HIS A 391 -21.96 12.00 -24.71
CA HIS A 391 -22.30 11.63 -23.33
C HIS A 391 -21.14 11.88 -22.37
N VAL A 392 -19.93 11.45 -22.73
CA VAL A 392 -18.72 11.66 -21.92
C VAL A 392 -18.38 13.15 -21.77
N ALA A 393 -18.49 13.93 -22.84
CA ALA A 393 -18.26 15.38 -22.79
C ALA A 393 -19.26 16.10 -21.85
N ILE A 394 -20.54 15.72 -21.89
CA ILE A 394 -21.58 16.24 -20.99
C ILE A 394 -21.33 15.85 -19.53
N GLU A 395 -20.97 14.59 -19.29
CA GLU A 395 -20.67 14.08 -17.95
C GLU A 395 -19.48 14.82 -17.33
N LYS A 396 -18.38 14.92 -18.08
CA LYS A 396 -17.15 15.57 -17.64
C LYS A 396 -17.22 17.10 -17.67
N LYS A 397 -18.28 17.66 -18.26
CA LYS A 397 -18.46 19.10 -18.49
C LYS A 397 -17.25 19.70 -19.24
N MET A 398 -16.83 19.00 -20.29
CA MET A 398 -15.69 19.37 -21.13
C MET A 398 -16.16 19.67 -22.56
N PRO A 399 -15.58 20.66 -23.25
CA PRO A 399 -15.79 20.82 -24.69
C PRO A 399 -15.27 19.58 -25.44
N MET A 400 -15.81 19.36 -26.64
CA MET A 400 -15.51 18.19 -27.46
C MET A 400 -14.97 18.57 -28.83
N TYR A 401 -13.91 17.89 -29.26
CA TYR A 401 -13.35 18.00 -30.59
C TYR A 401 -13.42 16.67 -31.34
N LEU A 402 -13.84 16.69 -32.61
CA LEU A 402 -13.63 15.58 -33.54
C LEU A 402 -12.49 15.93 -34.50
N SER A 403 -11.50 15.06 -34.63
CA SER A 403 -10.44 15.22 -35.62
C SER A 403 -10.56 14.25 -36.79
N THR A 404 -10.37 14.75 -38.01
CA THR A 404 -10.33 13.92 -39.23
C THR A 404 -9.36 14.50 -40.27
N LYS A 405 -9.16 13.82 -41.40
CA LYS A 405 -8.52 14.38 -42.60
C LYS A 405 -9.48 14.49 -43.79
N ASN A 406 -10.68 15.04 -43.57
CA ASN A 406 -11.74 15.17 -44.58
C ASN A 406 -11.40 16.08 -45.78
N THR A 407 -10.33 16.87 -45.74
CA THR A 407 -9.81 17.58 -46.93
C THR A 407 -9.20 16.63 -47.96
N ILE A 408 -8.67 15.49 -47.51
CA ILE A 408 -8.08 14.43 -48.34
C ILE A 408 -9.10 13.31 -48.54
N LEU A 409 -9.61 12.75 -47.45
CA LEU A 409 -10.59 11.66 -47.47
C LEU A 409 -12.03 12.22 -47.50
N LYS A 410 -12.35 12.96 -48.57
CA LYS A 410 -13.60 13.76 -48.66
C LYS A 410 -14.87 12.98 -48.37
N ALA A 411 -15.00 11.77 -48.92
CA ALA A 411 -16.16 10.92 -48.68
C ALA A 411 -16.06 10.19 -47.33
N TYR A 412 -14.93 9.51 -47.07
CA TYR A 412 -14.77 8.64 -45.89
C TYR A 412 -14.79 9.43 -44.58
N ASP A 413 -13.93 10.44 -44.46
CA ASP A 413 -13.84 11.28 -43.26
C ASP A 413 -14.93 12.37 -43.23
N GLY A 414 -15.44 12.76 -44.40
CA GLY A 414 -16.63 13.60 -44.49
C GLY A 414 -17.83 12.95 -43.80
N LYS A 415 -18.00 11.62 -43.96
CA LYS A 415 -19.10 10.88 -43.31
C LYS A 415 -19.04 10.96 -41.78
N PHE A 416 -17.84 10.91 -41.19
CA PHE A 416 -17.67 11.11 -39.74
C PHE A 416 -18.10 12.51 -39.31
N LYS A 417 -17.57 13.54 -40.01
CA LYS A 417 -17.90 14.94 -39.73
C LYS A 417 -19.40 15.19 -39.81
N ASP A 418 -20.04 14.71 -40.88
CA ASP A 418 -21.46 14.96 -41.15
C ASP A 418 -22.35 14.32 -40.08
N ILE A 419 -22.08 13.05 -39.70
CA ILE A 419 -22.84 12.34 -38.66
C ILE A 419 -22.71 13.06 -37.30
N PHE A 420 -21.49 13.43 -36.91
CA PHE A 420 -21.29 14.13 -35.63
C PHE A 420 -21.99 15.50 -35.63
N GLN A 421 -21.91 16.25 -36.73
CA GLN A 421 -22.55 17.55 -36.84
C GLN A 421 -24.07 17.44 -36.77
N GLU A 422 -24.66 16.50 -37.51
CA GLU A 422 -26.11 16.24 -37.51
C GLU A 422 -26.60 15.88 -36.09
N LEU A 423 -25.91 14.96 -35.41
CA LEU A 423 -26.27 14.56 -34.05
C LEU A 423 -26.11 15.70 -33.04
N TYR A 424 -25.05 16.51 -33.17
CA TYR A 424 -24.86 17.67 -32.31
C TYR A 424 -26.02 18.65 -32.45
N ASP A 425 -26.31 19.08 -33.69
CA ASP A 425 -27.32 20.10 -33.96
C ASP A 425 -28.73 19.64 -33.59
N THR A 426 -29.03 18.35 -33.79
CA THR A 426 -30.38 17.81 -33.55
C THR A 426 -30.64 17.36 -32.11
N LYS A 427 -29.63 16.85 -31.39
CA LYS A 427 -29.83 16.21 -30.07
C LYS A 427 -29.05 16.85 -28.92
N TYR A 428 -27.81 17.26 -29.14
CA TYR A 428 -26.88 17.54 -28.03
C TYR A 428 -26.61 19.02 -27.78
N LYS A 429 -26.75 19.87 -28.79
CA LYS A 429 -26.48 21.31 -28.71
C LYS A 429 -27.18 22.00 -27.52
N PRO A 430 -28.48 21.77 -27.22
CA PRO A 430 -29.12 22.42 -26.07
C PRO A 430 -28.46 22.05 -24.73
N GLU A 431 -28.03 20.81 -24.56
CA GLU A 431 -27.44 20.33 -23.30
C GLU A 431 -25.98 20.80 -23.13
N PHE A 432 -25.27 20.95 -24.25
CA PHE A 432 -23.94 21.56 -24.31
C PHE A 432 -23.97 23.05 -23.96
N GLU A 433 -24.87 23.81 -24.59
CA GLU A 433 -25.06 25.25 -24.32
C GLU A 433 -25.46 25.50 -22.87
N LYS A 434 -26.35 24.68 -22.30
CA LYS A 434 -26.74 24.74 -20.89
C LYS A 434 -25.56 24.58 -19.91
N ARG A 435 -24.50 23.87 -20.32
CA ARG A 435 -23.27 23.66 -19.52
C ARG A 435 -22.14 24.61 -19.87
N GLY A 436 -22.31 25.46 -20.88
CA GLY A 436 -21.25 26.34 -21.37
C GLY A 436 -20.10 25.60 -22.06
N ILE A 437 -20.38 24.43 -22.64
CA ILE A 437 -19.41 23.65 -23.45
C ILE A 437 -19.85 23.63 -24.91
N TRP A 438 -18.94 23.27 -25.83
CA TRP A 438 -19.20 23.24 -27.27
C TRP A 438 -18.64 21.99 -27.93
N TYR A 439 -19.12 21.71 -29.14
CA TYR A 439 -18.54 20.73 -30.06
C TYR A 439 -17.92 21.46 -31.26
N GLU A 440 -16.75 20.98 -31.71
CA GLU A 440 -16.10 21.50 -32.91
C GLU A 440 -15.40 20.38 -33.70
N HIS A 441 -15.55 20.41 -35.02
CA HIS A 441 -14.75 19.58 -35.92
C HIS A 441 -13.45 20.29 -36.30
N ARG A 442 -12.33 19.57 -36.29
CA ARG A 442 -11.02 20.06 -36.74
C ARG A 442 -10.32 19.08 -37.68
N LEU A 443 -9.42 19.62 -38.48
CA LEU A 443 -8.46 18.78 -39.19
C LEU A 443 -7.42 18.25 -38.19
N ILE A 444 -7.02 17.00 -38.35
CA ILE A 444 -6.13 16.31 -37.40
C ILE A 444 -4.81 17.06 -37.16
N ASP A 445 -4.25 17.68 -38.20
CA ASP A 445 -3.03 18.49 -38.14
C ASP A 445 -3.20 19.79 -37.35
N ASP A 446 -4.37 20.43 -37.41
CA ASP A 446 -4.68 21.57 -36.55
C ASP A 446 -4.98 21.11 -35.11
N MET A 447 -5.68 19.98 -34.95
CA MET A 447 -6.08 19.46 -33.65
C MET A 447 -4.86 19.05 -32.80
N VAL A 448 -3.88 18.35 -33.36
CA VAL A 448 -2.63 18.02 -32.64
C VAL A 448 -1.88 19.29 -32.23
N ALA A 449 -1.84 20.31 -33.09
CA ALA A 449 -1.19 21.58 -32.78
C ALA A 449 -1.93 22.36 -31.69
N GLN A 450 -3.27 22.36 -31.71
CA GLN A 450 -4.09 22.93 -30.66
C GLN A 450 -3.91 22.19 -29.34
N ALA A 451 -3.89 20.85 -29.36
CA ALA A 451 -3.71 20.04 -28.17
C ALA A 451 -2.38 20.41 -27.48
N VAL A 452 -1.27 20.49 -28.22
CA VAL A 452 0.04 20.87 -27.67
C VAL A 452 0.08 22.31 -27.14
N LYS A 453 -0.61 23.25 -27.79
CA LYS A 453 -0.64 24.67 -27.37
C LYS A 453 -1.61 24.95 -26.21
N GLY A 454 -2.64 24.12 -26.06
CA GLY A 454 -3.71 24.30 -25.07
C GLY A 454 -3.32 23.91 -23.66
N ASP A 455 -4.21 24.15 -22.71
CA ASP A 455 -4.05 23.77 -21.30
C ASP A 455 -4.68 22.40 -20.96
N GLY A 456 -5.21 21.70 -21.96
CA GLY A 456 -6.00 20.46 -21.82
C GLY A 456 -7.47 20.74 -21.48
N GLY A 457 -8.16 19.77 -20.88
CA GLY A 457 -9.53 19.93 -20.37
C GLY A 457 -10.62 19.80 -21.43
N PHE A 458 -10.43 18.90 -22.39
CA PHE A 458 -11.38 18.63 -23.46
C PHE A 458 -11.47 17.13 -23.75
N VAL A 459 -12.59 16.70 -24.34
CA VAL A 459 -12.74 15.38 -24.95
C VAL A 459 -12.32 15.47 -26.41
N TRP A 460 -11.47 14.55 -26.85
CA TRP A 460 -11.00 14.47 -28.23
C TRP A 460 -11.45 13.14 -28.82
N ALA A 461 -12.49 13.20 -29.64
CA ALA A 461 -12.97 12.09 -30.45
C ALA A 461 -11.99 11.85 -31.61
N CYS A 462 -11.30 10.73 -31.55
CA CYS A 462 -10.33 10.29 -32.55
C CYS A 462 -10.87 9.09 -33.34
N LYS A 463 -10.61 9.08 -34.65
CA LYS A 463 -10.74 7.86 -35.46
C LYS A 463 -9.86 6.75 -34.91
N ASN A 464 -10.07 5.51 -35.38
CA ASN A 464 -9.48 4.35 -34.75
C ASN A 464 -7.95 4.41 -34.66
N TYR A 465 -7.28 4.77 -35.76
CA TYR A 465 -5.81 4.90 -35.81
C TYR A 465 -5.30 6.11 -35.02
N ASP A 466 -5.90 7.28 -35.22
CA ASP A 466 -5.51 8.51 -34.52
C ASP A 466 -5.62 8.33 -33.00
N GLY A 467 -6.69 7.68 -32.53
CA GLY A 467 -6.92 7.45 -31.11
C GLY A 467 -5.94 6.46 -30.49
N ASP A 468 -5.40 5.52 -31.27
CA ASP A 468 -4.34 4.62 -30.82
C ASP A 468 -3.05 5.41 -30.55
N VAL A 469 -2.57 6.13 -31.57
CA VAL A 469 -1.33 6.91 -31.52
C VAL A 469 -1.40 8.05 -30.50
N GLU A 470 -2.43 8.88 -30.55
CA GLU A 470 -2.53 10.06 -29.70
C GLU A 470 -2.78 9.71 -28.23
N SER A 471 -3.46 8.59 -27.95
CA SER A 471 -3.66 8.18 -26.55
C SER A 471 -2.35 7.81 -25.86
N ASP A 472 -1.40 7.22 -26.57
CA ASP A 472 -0.08 6.89 -26.04
C ASP A 472 0.78 8.16 -25.85
N ILE A 473 0.69 9.12 -26.78
CA ILE A 473 1.33 10.44 -26.65
C ILE A 473 0.79 11.18 -25.43
N VAL A 474 -0.53 11.23 -25.25
CA VAL A 474 -1.16 11.87 -24.09
C VAL A 474 -0.74 11.14 -22.81
N ALA A 475 -0.76 9.81 -22.77
CA ALA A 475 -0.32 9.05 -21.59
C ALA A 475 1.12 9.38 -21.19
N GLN A 476 2.03 9.38 -22.16
CA GLN A 476 3.43 9.69 -21.89
C GLN A 476 3.65 11.17 -21.54
N GLY A 477 2.87 12.08 -22.13
CA GLY A 477 2.93 13.51 -21.86
C GLY A 477 2.40 13.91 -20.48
N PHE A 478 1.62 13.06 -19.82
CA PHE A 478 1.20 13.21 -18.42
C PHE A 478 2.05 12.39 -17.42
N GLY A 479 3.07 11.67 -17.89
CA GLY A 479 4.17 11.16 -17.06
C GLY A 479 4.43 9.66 -17.18
N SER A 480 3.42 8.82 -17.01
CA SER A 480 3.56 7.35 -17.03
C SER A 480 2.28 6.68 -17.53
N LEU A 481 2.42 5.57 -18.25
CA LEU A 481 1.30 4.69 -18.63
C LEU A 481 0.52 4.18 -17.41
N GLY A 482 1.16 4.10 -16.23
CA GLY A 482 0.53 3.77 -14.95
C GLY A 482 -0.43 4.83 -14.41
N MET A 483 -0.49 6.00 -15.06
CA MET A 483 -1.32 7.15 -14.70
C MET A 483 -2.39 7.42 -15.77
N MET A 484 -2.93 6.39 -16.42
CA MET A 484 -3.94 6.51 -17.47
C MET A 484 -5.07 5.53 -17.22
N THR A 485 -6.32 6.04 -17.18
CA THR A 485 -7.52 5.20 -17.12
C THR A 485 -7.95 4.78 -18.53
N SER A 486 -8.70 3.69 -18.64
CA SER A 486 -9.31 3.23 -19.89
C SER A 486 -10.73 2.76 -19.60
N GLU A 487 -11.71 3.39 -20.22
CA GLU A 487 -13.14 3.16 -19.97
C GLU A 487 -13.84 2.92 -21.31
N LEU A 488 -14.34 1.70 -21.54
CA LEU A 488 -15.22 1.39 -22.65
C LEU A 488 -16.66 1.77 -22.26
N ILE A 489 -17.27 2.67 -23.02
CA ILE A 489 -18.64 3.15 -22.80
C ILE A 489 -19.48 2.89 -24.05
N THR A 490 -20.66 2.30 -23.86
CA THR A 490 -21.62 2.04 -24.95
C THR A 490 -22.32 3.32 -25.43
N PRO A 491 -22.89 3.33 -26.64
CA PRO A 491 -23.60 4.51 -27.18
C PRO A 491 -24.72 5.03 -26.28
N GLU A 492 -25.41 4.13 -25.57
CA GLU A 492 -26.50 4.47 -24.65
C GLU A 492 -26.00 5.13 -23.36
N GLY A 493 -24.71 5.03 -23.05
CA GLY A 493 -24.09 5.58 -21.84
C GLY A 493 -24.51 4.88 -20.54
N ASP A 494 -25.11 3.68 -20.63
CA ASP A 494 -25.66 2.94 -19.51
C ASP A 494 -24.80 1.73 -19.08
N LEU A 495 -23.71 1.46 -19.80
CA LEU A 495 -22.79 0.36 -19.56
C LEU A 495 -21.34 0.84 -19.62
N ILE A 496 -20.51 0.28 -18.74
CA ILE A 496 -19.07 0.51 -18.69
C ILE A 496 -18.28 -0.79 -18.53
N GLU A 497 -17.12 -0.85 -19.19
CA GLU A 497 -16.01 -1.71 -18.79
C GLU A 497 -14.79 -0.83 -18.52
N SER A 498 -14.19 -0.94 -17.33
CA SER A 498 -13.04 -0.15 -16.93
C SER A 498 -11.79 -1.01 -16.71
N GLU A 499 -10.70 -0.62 -17.36
CA GLU A 499 -9.38 -1.26 -17.30
C GLU A 499 -8.27 -0.22 -17.11
N ALA A 500 -7.07 -0.70 -16.74
CA ALA A 500 -5.87 0.11 -16.86
C ALA A 500 -5.44 0.18 -18.34
N ALA A 501 -4.89 1.32 -18.79
CA ALA A 501 -4.46 1.45 -20.19
C ALA A 501 -3.24 0.61 -20.56
N HIS A 502 -2.48 0.11 -19.56
CA HIS A 502 -1.26 -0.67 -19.76
C HIS A 502 -1.52 -2.19 -19.80
N GLY A 503 -0.55 -2.94 -20.34
CA GLY A 503 -0.57 -4.41 -20.33
C GLY A 503 -0.20 -5.03 -18.97
N THR A 504 0.15 -6.31 -18.99
CA THR A 504 0.37 -7.18 -17.81
C THR A 504 1.70 -6.96 -17.07
N VAL A 505 2.54 -6.06 -17.58
CA VAL A 505 3.87 -5.70 -17.03
C VAL A 505 4.79 -6.92 -16.86
N THR A 506 4.87 -7.76 -17.90
CA THR A 506 5.64 -9.02 -17.94
C THR A 506 7.05 -8.90 -17.37
N ARG A 507 7.79 -7.83 -17.71
CA ARG A 507 9.17 -7.65 -17.24
C ARG A 507 9.25 -7.64 -15.71
N HIS A 508 8.32 -6.98 -15.04
CA HIS A 508 8.30 -6.94 -13.57
C HIS A 508 7.82 -8.28 -13.01
N TYR A 509 6.88 -8.95 -13.68
CA TYR A 509 6.48 -10.31 -13.31
C TYR A 509 7.64 -11.30 -13.34
N ARG A 510 8.55 -11.23 -14.33
CA ARG A 510 9.75 -12.08 -14.37
C ARG A 510 10.69 -11.85 -13.20
N GLU A 511 10.79 -10.62 -12.71
CA GLU A 511 11.58 -10.32 -11.51
C GLU A 511 10.88 -10.82 -10.25
N HIS A 512 9.56 -10.66 -10.16
CA HIS A 512 8.75 -11.22 -9.09
C HIS A 512 8.87 -12.76 -9.01
N GLN A 513 8.84 -13.46 -10.15
CA GLN A 513 9.04 -14.92 -10.21
C GLN A 513 10.39 -15.38 -9.66
N LYS A 514 11.43 -14.51 -9.72
CA LYS A 514 12.75 -14.78 -9.14
C LYS A 514 12.84 -14.43 -7.65
N GLY A 515 11.79 -13.88 -7.06
CA GLY A 515 11.78 -13.36 -5.68
C GLY A 515 12.43 -11.98 -5.54
N ASN A 516 12.68 -11.26 -6.65
CA ASN A 516 13.23 -9.91 -6.61
C ASN A 516 12.15 -8.87 -6.28
N GLU A 517 12.56 -7.77 -5.65
CA GLU A 517 11.67 -6.64 -5.38
C GLU A 517 11.19 -5.98 -6.68
N THR A 518 9.90 -5.65 -6.75
CA THR A 518 9.27 -4.94 -7.88
C THR A 518 8.62 -3.63 -7.43
N SER A 519 8.71 -2.61 -8.28
CA SER A 519 8.04 -1.32 -8.10
C SER A 519 7.21 -0.98 -9.34
N THR A 520 6.16 -1.77 -9.54
CA THR A 520 5.09 -1.57 -10.52
C THR A 520 4.04 -0.61 -9.95
N ASN A 521 3.70 0.43 -10.71
CA ASN A 521 2.65 1.38 -10.38
C ASN A 521 1.27 0.71 -10.40
N SER A 522 0.50 0.83 -9.32
CA SER A 522 -0.84 0.24 -9.17
C SER A 522 -1.98 1.25 -9.35
N VAL A 523 -1.69 2.53 -9.57
CA VAL A 523 -2.71 3.60 -9.59
C VAL A 523 -3.76 3.36 -10.67
N ALA A 524 -3.37 3.10 -11.93
CA ALA A 524 -4.33 2.81 -13.00
C ALA A 524 -5.22 1.58 -12.70
N SER A 525 -4.68 0.55 -12.04
CA SER A 525 -5.47 -0.63 -11.64
C SER A 525 -6.46 -0.31 -10.51
N ILE A 526 -6.08 0.57 -9.57
CA ILE A 526 -7.01 1.09 -8.55
C ILE A 526 -8.11 1.92 -9.22
N TYR A 527 -7.74 2.77 -10.18
CA TYR A 527 -8.71 3.59 -10.91
C TYR A 527 -9.67 2.74 -11.75
N ALA A 528 -9.23 1.63 -12.31
CA ALA A 528 -10.13 0.70 -12.99
C ALA A 528 -11.25 0.21 -12.05
N TRP A 529 -10.93 -0.12 -10.80
CA TRP A 529 -11.94 -0.43 -9.78
C TRP A 529 -12.82 0.78 -9.44
N THR A 530 -12.23 1.94 -9.11
CA THR A 530 -13.01 3.10 -8.67
C THR A 530 -13.93 3.63 -9.75
N ARG A 531 -13.53 3.61 -11.03
CA ARG A 531 -14.38 4.02 -12.16
C ARG A 531 -15.59 3.11 -12.33
N GLY A 532 -15.41 1.79 -12.26
CA GLY A 532 -16.51 0.83 -12.24
C GLY A 532 -17.45 1.05 -11.04
N LEU A 533 -16.91 1.27 -9.85
CA LEU A 533 -17.70 1.52 -8.64
C LEU A 533 -18.45 2.85 -8.66
N ILE A 534 -17.86 3.93 -9.21
CA ILE A 534 -18.53 5.22 -9.42
C ILE A 534 -19.70 5.03 -10.39
N PHE A 535 -19.50 4.27 -11.46
CA PHE A 535 -20.57 3.97 -12.42
C PHE A 535 -21.70 3.15 -11.76
N ARG A 536 -21.34 2.10 -11.01
CA ARG A 536 -22.31 1.30 -10.23
C ARG A 536 -23.09 2.16 -9.24
N GLY A 537 -22.39 3.04 -8.53
CA GLY A 537 -22.99 3.98 -7.58
C GLY A 537 -23.97 4.94 -8.25
N ARG A 538 -23.68 5.40 -9.48
CA ARG A 538 -24.63 6.22 -10.26
C ARG A 538 -25.88 5.45 -10.64
N LEU A 539 -25.72 4.23 -11.16
CA LEU A 539 -26.85 3.38 -11.53
C LEU A 539 -27.73 3.02 -10.32
N ASP A 540 -27.11 2.79 -9.16
CA ASP A 540 -27.80 2.43 -7.91
C ASP A 540 -28.28 3.66 -7.12
N LYS A 541 -27.92 4.87 -7.54
CA LYS A 541 -28.09 6.13 -6.77
C LYS A 541 -27.47 6.04 -5.36
N ASN A 542 -26.33 5.37 -5.25
CA ASN A 542 -25.57 5.17 -4.02
C ASN A 542 -24.40 6.17 -3.94
N GLU A 543 -24.64 7.32 -3.30
CA GLU A 543 -23.64 8.37 -3.14
C GLU A 543 -22.49 7.96 -2.20
N GLU A 544 -22.75 7.09 -1.22
CA GLU A 544 -21.73 6.58 -0.31
C GLU A 544 -20.66 5.78 -1.06
N LEU A 545 -21.07 4.94 -2.01
CA LEU A 545 -20.16 4.19 -2.89
C LEU A 545 -19.35 5.13 -3.80
N ILE A 546 -19.99 6.15 -4.36
CA ILE A 546 -19.31 7.16 -5.20
C ILE A 546 -18.26 7.89 -4.37
N GLN A 547 -18.61 8.32 -3.16
CA GLN A 547 -17.69 9.05 -2.29
C GLN A 547 -16.53 8.17 -1.80
N PHE A 548 -16.77 6.90 -1.52
CA PHE A 548 -15.74 5.93 -1.21
C PHE A 548 -14.73 5.79 -2.37
N ALA A 549 -15.22 5.53 -3.57
CA ALA A 549 -14.38 5.37 -4.75
C ALA A 549 -13.56 6.64 -5.05
N ARG A 550 -14.18 7.83 -4.95
CA ARG A 550 -13.45 9.12 -5.08
C ARG A 550 -12.39 9.32 -3.99
N SER A 551 -12.65 8.90 -2.76
CA SER A 551 -11.66 9.00 -1.69
C SER A 551 -10.47 8.07 -1.86
N LEU A 552 -10.65 6.93 -2.54
CA LEU A 552 -9.56 6.07 -2.95
C LEU A 552 -8.73 6.71 -4.09
N GLU A 553 -9.37 7.34 -5.08
CA GLU A 553 -8.69 8.15 -6.11
C GLU A 553 -7.89 9.30 -5.50
N GLU A 554 -8.50 10.07 -4.58
CA GLU A 554 -7.84 11.14 -3.83
C GLU A 554 -6.62 10.62 -3.03
N ALA A 555 -6.71 9.43 -2.43
CA ALA A 555 -5.62 8.83 -1.68
C ALA A 555 -4.41 8.48 -2.57
N CYS A 556 -4.65 7.98 -3.79
CA CYS A 556 -3.59 7.73 -4.77
C CYS A 556 -2.84 9.02 -5.14
N VAL A 557 -3.58 10.08 -5.48
CA VAL A 557 -2.99 11.38 -5.84
C VAL A 557 -2.26 11.99 -4.64
N GLU A 558 -2.86 11.96 -3.45
CA GLU A 558 -2.26 12.51 -2.22
C GLU A 558 -0.97 11.79 -1.82
N SER A 559 -0.91 10.47 -1.96
CA SER A 559 0.30 9.67 -1.72
C SER A 559 1.50 10.21 -2.51
N ILE A 560 1.25 10.58 -3.77
CA ILE A 560 2.30 11.01 -4.70
C ILE A 560 2.57 12.51 -4.54
N ASP A 561 1.54 13.34 -4.63
CA ASP A 561 1.70 14.80 -4.69
C ASP A 561 1.95 15.41 -3.31
N LYS A 562 1.41 14.87 -2.22
CA LYS A 562 1.64 15.43 -0.87
C LYS A 562 2.74 14.67 -0.15
N ASP A 563 2.59 13.35 -0.04
CA ASP A 563 3.50 12.54 0.79
C ASP A 563 4.81 12.19 0.05
N SER A 564 4.86 12.37 -1.27
CA SER A 564 6.01 12.02 -2.11
C SER A 564 6.36 10.53 -2.04
N ILE A 565 5.38 9.69 -1.73
CA ILE A 565 5.46 8.23 -1.74
C ILE A 565 4.95 7.77 -3.10
N MET A 566 5.84 7.23 -3.93
CA MET A 566 5.54 6.87 -5.31
C MET A 566 6.37 5.68 -5.77
N THR A 567 5.92 5.04 -6.85
CA THR A 567 6.65 3.93 -7.49
C THR A 567 7.78 4.44 -8.38
N LYS A 568 8.66 3.51 -8.77
CA LYS A 568 9.92 3.79 -9.46
C LYS A 568 9.75 4.51 -10.79
N ASP A 569 8.67 4.27 -11.51
CA ASP A 569 8.35 4.96 -12.77
C ASP A 569 8.16 6.46 -12.56
N LEU A 570 7.38 6.86 -11.54
CA LEU A 570 7.12 8.27 -11.23
C LEU A 570 8.35 8.96 -10.65
N ALA A 571 9.08 8.28 -9.77
CA ALA A 571 10.35 8.78 -9.24
C ALA A 571 11.38 9.00 -10.35
N TYR A 572 11.39 8.13 -11.37
CA TYR A 572 12.24 8.30 -12.54
C TYR A 572 11.85 9.53 -13.36
N SER A 573 10.56 9.82 -13.52
CA SER A 573 10.10 11.03 -14.21
C SER A 573 10.56 12.32 -13.52
N ILE A 574 10.70 12.32 -12.19
CA ILE A 574 11.20 13.48 -11.43
C ILE A 574 12.74 13.56 -11.46
N HIS A 575 13.42 12.45 -11.17
CA HIS A 575 14.85 12.45 -10.87
C HIS A 575 15.75 11.99 -12.04
N GLY A 576 15.16 11.38 -13.07
CA GLY A 576 15.87 10.81 -14.22
C GLY A 576 17.01 9.89 -13.80
N LYS A 577 18.19 10.11 -14.36
CA LYS A 577 19.41 9.33 -14.05
C LYS A 577 19.89 9.46 -12.60
N ASN A 578 19.44 10.48 -11.86
CA ASN A 578 19.83 10.73 -10.47
C ASN A 578 18.91 10.03 -9.46
N MET A 579 17.98 9.19 -9.91
CA MET A 579 17.06 8.46 -9.04
C MET A 579 17.82 7.49 -8.12
N LYS A 580 17.46 7.49 -6.83
CA LYS A 580 17.99 6.61 -5.78
C LYS A 580 16.88 5.72 -5.21
N ARG A 581 17.24 4.65 -4.48
CA ARG A 581 16.26 3.74 -3.84
C ARG A 581 15.33 4.44 -2.85
N GLU A 582 15.82 5.50 -2.19
CA GLU A 582 15.04 6.32 -1.24
C GLU A 582 13.95 7.18 -1.91
N HIS A 583 14.00 7.36 -3.24
CA HIS A 583 13.02 8.18 -3.96
C HIS A 583 11.75 7.42 -4.36
N TYR A 584 11.71 6.10 -4.19
CA TYR A 584 10.55 5.28 -4.55
C TYR A 584 10.32 4.19 -3.52
N VAL A 585 9.12 3.62 -3.54
CA VAL A 585 8.74 2.46 -2.74
C VAL A 585 8.44 1.27 -3.65
N ASN A 586 8.45 0.06 -3.11
CA ASN A 586 7.99 -1.11 -3.87
C ASN A 586 6.46 -1.10 -4.04
N THR A 587 5.95 -1.99 -4.88
CA THR A 587 4.51 -2.05 -5.21
C THR A 587 3.62 -2.22 -3.99
N PHE A 588 4.04 -3.05 -3.03
CA PHE A 588 3.22 -3.39 -1.87
C PHE A 588 3.25 -2.29 -0.82
N GLU A 589 4.41 -1.69 -0.57
CA GLU A 589 4.57 -0.51 0.27
C GLU A 589 3.69 0.66 -0.21
N PHE A 590 3.62 0.89 -1.53
CA PHE A 590 2.75 1.92 -2.09
C PHE A 590 1.26 1.61 -1.84
N LEU A 591 0.83 0.36 -2.08
CA LEU A 591 -0.55 -0.06 -1.84
C LEU A 591 -0.96 0.04 -0.37
N ASP A 592 -0.06 -0.33 0.54
CA ASP A 592 -0.29 -0.24 1.98
C ASP A 592 -0.42 1.21 2.43
N HIS A 593 0.40 2.12 1.90
CA HIS A 593 0.27 3.56 2.16
C HIS A 593 -1.07 4.13 1.66
N VAL A 594 -1.47 3.78 0.44
CA VAL A 594 -2.78 4.17 -0.13
C VAL A 594 -3.93 3.65 0.75
N LYS A 595 -3.85 2.41 1.23
CA LYS A 595 -4.83 1.81 2.15
C LYS A 595 -4.98 2.63 3.43
N GLU A 596 -3.88 3.00 4.06
CA GLU A 596 -3.89 3.80 5.28
C GLU A 596 -4.52 5.19 5.08
N LEU A 597 -4.17 5.87 3.98
CA LEU A 597 -4.75 7.17 3.65
C LEU A 597 -6.24 7.07 3.33
N ALA A 598 -6.64 6.08 2.53
CA ALA A 598 -8.04 5.84 2.20
C ALA A 598 -8.87 5.56 3.46
N LEU A 599 -8.35 4.75 4.39
CA LEU A 599 -8.99 4.47 5.67
C LEU A 599 -9.16 5.74 6.53
N LYS A 600 -8.11 6.56 6.65
CA LYS A 600 -8.16 7.83 7.39
C LYS A 600 -9.18 8.80 6.78
N LYS A 601 -9.22 8.90 5.44
CA LYS A 601 -10.16 9.77 4.70
C LYS A 601 -11.59 9.30 4.82
N PHE A 602 -11.82 7.99 4.78
CA PHE A 602 -13.16 7.44 4.94
C PHE A 602 -13.68 7.73 6.35
N GLN A 603 -12.89 7.42 7.38
CA GLN A 603 -13.26 7.64 8.79
C GLN A 603 -13.51 9.11 9.14
N SER A 604 -12.78 10.05 8.54
CA SER A 604 -12.98 11.48 8.81
C SER A 604 -14.26 12.03 8.18
N LYS A 605 -14.71 11.46 7.05
CA LYS A 605 -15.93 11.88 6.34
C LYS A 605 -17.21 11.25 6.90
N THR A 606 -17.15 10.08 7.56
CA THR A 606 -18.32 9.45 8.21
C THR A 606 -18.67 10.03 9.59
N HIS A 607 -17.85 10.95 10.12
CA HIS A 607 -18.04 11.61 11.42
C HIS A 607 -18.59 13.05 11.32
N LEU A 608 -19.00 13.47 10.11
CA LEU A 608 -19.81 14.66 9.83
C LEU A 608 -21.21 14.20 9.41
#